data_AF-A4EF06-F1
#
_entry.id   AF-A4EF06-F1
#
_cell.length_a   1.000
_cell.length_b   1.000
_cell.length_c   1.000
_cell.angle_alpha   90.00
_cell.angle_beta   90.00
_cell.angle_gamma   90.00
#
_symmetry.space_group_name_H-M   'P 1'
#
loop_
_entity.id
_entity.type
_entity.pdbx_description
1 polymer ?
#
loop_
_entity_poly.entity_id
_entity_poly.type
_entity_poly.pdbx_seq_one_letter_code
_entity_poly.pdbx_strand_id
1 'polypeptide(L)'
;MPPIGQCALIAFGSNENSVWGDARETVQKAMHLVAELASSTIKTSGLFVTPAFPVGAGPDYVNAAMAFETALSARELLSVLHEIEAKAGRKRSQRWGQRTLDLDLIALGDLVMPDVATQQKWRDLPLSEQQRMTPEQLILPHPRLQDRAFVLVPLLDVAPDWTHPLLHLSIAQICANLPDSLRADVTRLTDKGGL
;
A
#
# COMPACT_ATOMS: atom_id res chain seq x y z
N MET A 1 0.48 22.83 -15.15
CA MET A 1 0.68 21.40 -15.46
C MET A 1 1.35 20.78 -14.24
N PRO A 2 0.88 19.64 -13.71
CA PRO A 2 1.68 18.91 -12.73
C PRO A 2 3.05 18.59 -13.37
N PRO A 3 4.15 18.61 -12.60
CA PRO A 3 5.47 18.29 -13.14
C PRO A 3 5.46 16.91 -13.81
N ILE A 4 6.15 16.80 -14.95
CA ILE A 4 6.36 15.54 -15.67
C ILE A 4 7.10 14.58 -14.72
N GLY A 5 6.51 13.39 -14.50
CA GLY A 5 7.10 12.28 -13.76
C GLY A 5 7.16 12.51 -12.25
N GLN A 6 6.05 12.29 -11.53
CA GLN A 6 6.10 12.19 -10.06
C GLN A 6 6.29 10.74 -9.66
N CYS A 7 7.14 10.49 -8.66
CA CYS A 7 7.31 9.16 -8.09
C CYS A 7 6.04 8.77 -7.33
N ALA A 8 5.35 7.74 -7.81
CA ALA A 8 4.24 7.10 -7.13
C ALA A 8 4.77 5.99 -6.21
N LEU A 9 4.23 5.91 -4.99
CA LEU A 9 4.44 4.81 -4.05
C LEU A 9 3.13 4.03 -3.92
N ILE A 10 3.14 2.75 -4.29
CA ILE A 10 1.97 1.87 -4.22
C ILE A 10 2.24 0.74 -3.24
N ALA A 11 1.29 0.45 -2.37
CA ALA A 11 1.30 -0.74 -1.52
C ALA A 11 0.28 -1.77 -2.02
N PHE A 12 0.64 -3.04 -1.89
CA PHE A 12 -0.14 -4.20 -2.33
C PHE A 12 -0.43 -5.08 -1.14
N GLY A 13 -1.65 -5.64 -1.06
CA GLY A 13 -2.04 -6.59 -0.03
C GLY A 13 -3.07 -7.60 -0.52
N SER A 14 -2.96 -8.86 -0.11
CA SER A 14 -3.97 -9.90 -0.34
C SER A 14 -3.90 -10.95 0.76
N ASN A 15 -5.04 -11.50 1.17
CA ASN A 15 -5.10 -12.63 2.11
C ASN A 15 -6.16 -13.69 1.75
N GLU A 16 -6.72 -13.61 0.55
CA GLU A 16 -7.73 -14.53 0.06
C GLU A 16 -7.44 -14.88 -1.40
N ASN A 17 -7.85 -16.06 -1.83
CA ASN A 17 -7.71 -16.48 -3.21
C ASN A 17 -8.51 -15.58 -4.14
N SER A 18 -7.90 -15.23 -5.26
CA SER A 18 -8.48 -14.44 -6.33
C SER A 18 -8.74 -15.29 -7.57
N VAL A 19 -9.27 -14.68 -8.63
CA VAL A 19 -9.33 -15.32 -9.95
C VAL A 19 -7.93 -15.55 -10.56
N TRP A 20 -6.87 -15.01 -9.95
CA TRP A 20 -5.48 -15.17 -10.36
C TRP A 20 -4.70 -16.19 -9.53
N GLY A 21 -5.32 -16.80 -8.51
CA GLY A 21 -4.67 -17.80 -7.66
C GLY A 21 -4.65 -17.42 -6.18
N ASP A 22 -3.67 -17.92 -5.44
CA ASP A 22 -3.49 -17.62 -4.02
C ASP A 22 -3.06 -16.15 -3.77
N ALA A 23 -2.90 -15.75 -2.51
CA ALA A 23 -2.51 -14.38 -2.15
C ALA A 23 -1.16 -13.95 -2.78
N ARG A 24 -0.20 -14.88 -2.91
CA ARG A 24 1.09 -14.62 -3.55
C ARG A 24 0.91 -14.38 -5.04
N GLU A 25 0.24 -15.30 -5.74
CA GLU A 25 -0.01 -15.21 -7.18
C GLU A 25 -0.82 -13.94 -7.50
N THR A 26 -1.77 -13.59 -6.63
CA THR A 26 -2.59 -12.39 -6.74
C THR A 26 -1.77 -11.11 -6.63
N VAL A 27 -0.93 -10.98 -5.60
CA VAL A 27 -0.05 -9.81 -5.43
C VAL A 27 0.95 -9.72 -6.59
N GLN A 28 1.57 -10.83 -6.98
CA GLN A 28 2.49 -10.85 -8.11
C GLN A 28 1.80 -10.40 -9.39
N LYS A 29 0.61 -10.91 -9.71
CA LYS A 29 -0.14 -10.50 -10.90
C LYS A 29 -0.50 -9.02 -10.86
N ALA A 30 -0.91 -8.50 -9.70
CA ALA A 30 -1.21 -7.09 -9.52
C ALA A 30 0.04 -6.20 -9.75
N MET A 31 1.20 -6.59 -9.23
CA MET A 31 2.47 -5.88 -9.45
C MET A 31 2.82 -5.83 -10.95
N HIS A 32 2.62 -6.92 -11.69
CA HIS A 32 2.83 -6.93 -13.14
C HIS A 32 1.89 -5.96 -13.86
N LEU A 33 0.60 -5.92 -13.50
CA LEU A 33 -0.37 -5.00 -14.11
C LEU A 33 -0.08 -3.53 -13.76
N VAL A 34 0.36 -3.23 -12.54
CA VAL A 34 0.78 -1.88 -12.15
C VAL A 34 2.07 -1.48 -12.87
N ALA A 35 2.97 -2.43 -13.12
CA ALA A 35 4.21 -2.17 -13.87
C ALA A 35 3.95 -1.68 -15.31
N GLU A 36 2.86 -2.12 -15.94
CA GLU A 36 2.45 -1.65 -17.27
C GLU A 36 2.07 -0.15 -17.29
N LEU A 37 1.84 0.47 -16.13
CA LEU A 37 1.50 1.89 -16.01
C LEU A 37 2.73 2.81 -15.93
N ALA A 38 3.89 2.25 -15.63
CA ALA A 38 5.10 3.03 -15.42
C ALA A 38 5.62 3.56 -16.75
N SER A 39 6.00 4.84 -16.76
CA SER A 39 6.63 5.47 -17.93
C SER A 39 8.16 5.39 -17.89
N SER A 40 8.73 4.87 -16.79
CA SER A 40 10.17 4.79 -16.55
C SER A 40 10.54 3.61 -15.64
N THR A 41 11.73 3.66 -15.01
CA THR A 41 12.25 2.60 -14.15
C THR A 41 11.34 2.32 -12.96
N ILE A 42 11.07 1.03 -12.75
CA ILE A 42 10.22 0.52 -11.67
C ILE A 42 11.12 -0.11 -10.62
N LYS A 43 10.87 0.23 -9.35
CA LYS A 43 11.41 -0.50 -8.20
C LYS A 43 10.30 -1.30 -7.56
N THR A 44 10.56 -2.57 -7.30
CA THR A 44 9.64 -3.51 -6.65
C THR A 44 10.28 -4.05 -5.38
N SER A 45 9.53 -4.13 -4.29
CA SER A 45 10.00 -4.81 -3.08
C SER A 45 9.98 -6.33 -3.27
N GLY A 46 10.52 -7.06 -2.29
CA GLY A 46 10.15 -8.47 -2.11
C GLY A 46 8.68 -8.63 -1.70
N LEU A 47 8.21 -9.87 -1.61
CA LEU A 47 6.95 -10.19 -0.97
C LEU A 47 7.17 -10.37 0.53
N PHE A 48 6.19 -9.95 1.33
CA PHE A 48 6.23 -10.05 2.79
C PHE A 48 4.95 -10.69 3.31
N VAL A 49 5.06 -11.46 4.38
CA VAL A 49 3.93 -12.08 5.08
C VAL A 49 3.72 -11.40 6.41
N THR A 50 2.46 -11.11 6.73
CA THR A 50 2.03 -10.58 8.03
C THR A 50 0.81 -11.32 8.55
N PRO A 51 0.71 -11.58 9.87
CA PRO A 51 -0.45 -12.23 10.46
C PRO A 51 -1.76 -11.54 10.10
N ALA A 52 -2.83 -12.31 9.93
CA ALA A 52 -4.18 -11.76 9.91
C ALA A 52 -4.46 -10.97 11.21
N PHE A 53 -5.31 -9.94 11.15
CA PHE A 53 -5.73 -9.19 12.33
C PHE A 53 -7.22 -9.44 12.66
N PRO A 54 -7.56 -9.95 13.86
CA PRO A 54 -6.66 -10.50 14.89
C PRO A 54 -6.00 -11.81 14.44
N VAL A 55 -4.88 -12.18 15.08
CA VAL A 55 -4.10 -13.38 14.73
C VAL A 55 -4.99 -14.63 14.78
N GLY A 56 -4.94 -15.44 13.72
CA GLY A 56 -5.75 -16.65 13.57
C GLY A 56 -7.18 -16.43 13.06
N ALA A 57 -7.58 -15.19 12.74
CA ALA A 57 -8.90 -14.92 12.17
C ALA A 57 -9.05 -15.35 10.70
N GLY A 58 -7.95 -15.70 10.02
CA GLY A 58 -7.93 -16.11 8.63
C GLY A 58 -6.49 -16.33 8.13
N PRO A 59 -6.31 -16.53 6.82
CA PRO A 59 -4.98 -16.62 6.22
C PRO A 59 -4.18 -15.33 6.42
N ASP A 60 -2.86 -15.48 6.51
CA ASP A 60 -1.93 -14.35 6.59
C ASP A 60 -1.97 -13.52 5.30
N TYR A 61 -1.65 -12.24 5.44
CA TYR A 61 -1.57 -11.33 4.30
C TYR A 61 -0.21 -11.45 3.61
N VAL A 62 -0.23 -11.48 2.28
CA VAL A 62 0.93 -11.19 1.44
C VAL A 62 0.91 -9.70 1.09
N ASN A 63 2.01 -9.01 1.35
CA ASN A 63 2.18 -7.58 1.11
C ASN A 63 3.40 -7.30 0.23
N ALA A 64 3.35 -6.21 -0.52
CA ALA A 64 4.47 -5.70 -1.30
C ALA A 64 4.35 -4.18 -1.49
N ALA A 65 5.40 -3.56 -2.03
CA ALA A 65 5.39 -2.17 -2.45
C ALA A 65 6.11 -1.96 -3.79
N MET A 66 5.70 -0.93 -4.52
CA MET A 66 6.36 -0.47 -5.74
C MET A 66 6.58 1.04 -5.71
N ALA A 67 7.67 1.46 -6.31
CA ALA A 67 7.97 2.86 -6.60
C ALA A 67 8.28 3.03 -8.09
N PHE A 68 7.59 3.95 -8.77
CA PHE A 68 7.80 4.23 -10.20
C PHE A 68 7.38 5.65 -10.54
N GLU A 69 7.87 6.20 -11.64
CA GLU A 69 7.37 7.49 -12.13
C GLU A 69 6.17 7.30 -13.06
N THR A 70 5.22 8.21 -12.94
CA THR A 70 4.03 8.22 -13.80
C THR A 70 3.66 9.64 -14.20
N ALA A 71 3.03 9.75 -15.38
CA ALA A 71 2.40 10.97 -15.87
C ALA A 71 0.91 11.07 -15.45
N LEU A 72 0.34 9.99 -14.90
CA LEU A 72 -1.04 9.98 -14.42
C LEU A 72 -1.19 10.90 -13.20
N SER A 73 -2.31 11.62 -13.13
CA SER A 73 -2.72 12.30 -11.91
C SER A 73 -3.07 11.30 -10.81
N ALA A 74 -3.06 11.74 -9.55
CA ALA A 74 -3.41 10.89 -8.41
C ALA A 74 -4.80 10.24 -8.53
N ARG A 75 -5.78 10.94 -9.12
CA ARG A 75 -7.13 10.41 -9.34
C ARG A 75 -7.19 9.38 -10.46
N GLU A 76 -6.47 9.61 -11.56
CA GLU A 76 -6.38 8.65 -12.67
C GLU A 76 -5.67 7.38 -12.20
N LEU A 77 -4.55 7.51 -11.50
CA LEU A 77 -3.82 6.39 -10.93
C LEU A 77 -4.71 5.58 -9.97
N LEU A 78 -5.40 6.25 -9.03
CA LEU A 78 -6.35 5.58 -8.13
C LEU A 78 -7.46 4.84 -8.89
N SER A 79 -7.99 5.43 -9.97
CA SER A 79 -8.99 4.77 -10.81
C SER A 79 -8.46 3.47 -11.41
N VAL A 80 -7.23 3.50 -11.94
CA VAL A 80 -6.59 2.31 -12.52
C VAL A 80 -6.34 1.24 -11.45
N LEU A 81 -5.91 1.61 -10.24
CA LEU A 81 -5.74 0.65 -9.14
C LEU A 81 -7.06 -0.05 -8.80
N HIS A 82 -8.17 0.69 -8.70
CA HIS A 82 -9.49 0.09 -8.48
C HIS A 82 -9.94 -0.84 -9.62
N GLU A 83 -9.57 -0.55 -10.86
CA GLU A 83 -9.84 -1.44 -11.99
C GLU A 83 -9.04 -2.75 -11.88
N ILE A 84 -7.79 -2.70 -11.42
CA ILE A 84 -6.96 -3.88 -11.17
C ILE A 84 -7.57 -4.72 -10.04
N GLU A 85 -7.99 -4.09 -8.93
CA GLU A 85 -8.72 -4.78 -7.85
C GLU A 85 -10.00 -5.46 -8.35
N ALA A 86 -10.76 -4.78 -9.22
CA ALA A 86 -11.98 -5.36 -9.79
C ALA A 86 -11.66 -6.60 -10.64
N LYS A 87 -10.57 -6.56 -11.44
CA LYS A 87 -10.11 -7.70 -12.24
C LYS A 87 -9.63 -8.88 -11.38
N ALA A 88 -9.14 -8.64 -10.16
CA ALA A 88 -8.79 -9.69 -9.21
C ALA A 88 -10.02 -10.43 -8.64
N GLY A 89 -11.24 -9.99 -8.96
CA GLY A 89 -12.46 -10.70 -8.56
C GLY A 89 -13.07 -10.18 -7.27
N ARG A 90 -12.93 -8.88 -6.97
CA ARG A 90 -13.59 -8.22 -5.85
C ARG A 90 -15.12 -8.43 -5.89
N LYS A 91 -15.62 -9.47 -5.22
CA LYS A 91 -17.05 -9.62 -4.90
C LYS A 91 -17.36 -8.60 -3.79
N ARG A 92 -18.26 -7.64 -4.03
CA ARG A 92 -18.75 -6.68 -3.01
C ARG A 92 -19.61 -7.39 -1.94
N SER A 93 -19.07 -8.38 -1.25
CA SER A 93 -19.70 -9.09 -0.14
C SER A 93 -18.96 -8.72 1.15
N GLN A 94 -19.64 -7.89 1.96
CA GLN A 94 -19.23 -7.37 3.28
C GLN A 94 -18.15 -6.28 3.33
N ARG A 95 -18.50 -5.17 4.01
CA ARG A 95 -17.69 -3.95 4.23
C ARG A 95 -16.45 -4.18 5.14
N TRP A 96 -16.30 -5.40 5.68
CA TRP A 96 -15.22 -5.87 6.58
C TRP A 96 -14.79 -7.31 6.26
N GLY A 97 -15.07 -7.80 5.03
CA GLY A 97 -14.72 -9.16 4.61
C GLY A 97 -13.25 -9.31 4.21
N GLN A 98 -12.84 -10.56 4.01
CA GLN A 98 -11.55 -10.90 3.38
C GLN A 98 -11.39 -10.11 2.07
N ARG A 99 -10.18 -9.59 1.82
CA ARG A 99 -9.90 -8.78 0.63
C ARG A 99 -9.06 -9.61 -0.31
N THR A 100 -9.68 -9.92 -1.45
CA THR A 100 -9.01 -10.60 -2.56
C THR A 100 -7.75 -9.85 -3.02
N LEU A 101 -7.81 -8.52 -3.13
CA LEU A 101 -6.66 -7.64 -3.41
C LEU A 101 -6.98 -6.23 -2.90
N ASP A 102 -5.99 -5.57 -2.31
CA ASP A 102 -6.02 -4.19 -1.86
C ASP A 102 -4.81 -3.44 -2.44
N LEU A 103 -5.06 -2.35 -3.18
CA LEU A 103 -4.04 -1.51 -3.80
C LEU A 103 -4.14 -0.08 -3.27
N ASP A 104 -3.23 0.28 -2.39
CA ASP A 104 -3.19 1.60 -1.76
C ASP A 104 -2.20 2.51 -2.50
N LEU A 105 -2.68 3.66 -2.99
CA LEU A 105 -1.82 4.78 -3.40
C LEU A 105 -1.29 5.48 -2.14
N ILE A 106 -0.03 5.26 -1.81
CA ILE A 106 0.61 5.79 -0.60
C ILE A 106 1.01 7.26 -0.78
N ALA A 107 1.65 7.58 -1.89
CA ALA A 107 2.11 8.94 -2.21
C ALA A 107 2.27 9.13 -3.71
N LEU A 108 2.23 10.40 -4.14
CA LEU A 108 2.62 10.83 -5.48
C LEU A 108 3.47 12.10 -5.32
N GLY A 109 4.78 11.98 -5.53
CA GLY A 109 5.72 13.07 -5.27
C GLY A 109 5.64 13.57 -3.83
N ASP A 110 5.51 14.89 -3.68
CA ASP A 110 5.28 15.62 -2.44
C ASP A 110 3.81 16.09 -2.29
N LEU A 111 2.92 15.58 -3.14
CA LEU A 111 1.54 16.03 -3.24
C LEU A 111 0.78 15.77 -1.93
N VAL A 112 0.15 16.84 -1.42
CA VAL A 112 -0.78 16.76 -0.29
C VAL A 112 -2.20 16.97 -0.81
N MET A 113 -3.05 15.97 -0.63
CA MET A 113 -4.46 16.01 -1.06
C MET A 113 -5.42 15.73 0.10
N PRO A 114 -6.62 16.35 0.08
CA PRO A 114 -7.01 17.48 -0.78
C PRO A 114 -6.32 18.79 -0.40
N ASP A 115 -5.92 18.90 0.86
CA ASP A 115 -5.23 20.03 1.47
C ASP A 115 -4.57 19.55 2.78
N VAL A 116 -3.65 20.37 3.32
CA VAL A 116 -2.90 20.04 4.54
C VAL A 116 -3.80 19.81 5.75
N ALA A 117 -4.83 20.63 5.93
CA ALA A 117 -5.70 20.57 7.10
C ALA A 117 -6.53 19.28 7.11
N THR A 118 -7.05 18.88 5.96
CA THR A 118 -7.79 17.64 5.79
C THR A 118 -6.87 16.43 5.96
N GLN A 119 -5.68 16.43 5.37
CA GLN A 119 -4.70 15.35 5.54
C GLN A 119 -4.34 15.16 7.02
N GLN A 120 -4.00 16.27 7.69
CA GLN A 120 -3.66 16.27 9.10
C GLN A 120 -4.82 15.77 9.96
N LYS A 121 -6.05 16.24 9.71
CA LYS A 121 -7.23 15.78 10.42
C LYS A 121 -7.36 14.26 10.37
N TRP A 122 -7.23 13.65 9.18
CA TRP A 122 -7.34 12.19 9.03
C TRP A 122 -6.18 11.43 9.67
N ARG A 123 -4.96 11.97 9.57
CA ARG A 123 -3.77 11.38 10.18
C ARG A 123 -3.85 11.37 11.70
N ASP A 124 -4.33 12.46 12.28
CA ASP A 124 -4.38 12.66 13.73
C ASP A 124 -5.64 12.01 14.37
N LEU A 125 -6.56 11.44 13.58
CA LEU A 125 -7.70 10.69 14.10
C LEU A 125 -7.22 9.50 14.97
N PRO A 126 -7.85 9.23 16.13
CA PRO A 126 -7.56 8.03 16.90
C PRO A 126 -7.76 6.76 16.06
N LEU A 127 -6.92 5.74 16.27
CA LEU A 127 -7.00 4.45 15.56
C LEU A 127 -8.41 3.84 15.59
N SER A 128 -9.12 3.96 16.72
CA SER A 128 -10.49 3.47 16.87
C SER A 128 -11.50 4.14 15.93
N GLU A 129 -11.27 5.40 15.57
CA GLU A 129 -12.10 6.16 14.62
C GLU A 129 -11.66 5.93 13.18
N GLN A 130 -10.34 5.88 12.93
CA GLN A 130 -9.80 5.52 11.62
C GLN A 130 -10.27 4.12 11.17
N GLN A 131 -10.50 3.21 12.11
CA GLN A 131 -11.05 1.89 11.86
C GLN A 131 -12.56 1.88 11.58
N ARG A 132 -13.28 3.00 11.75
CA ARG A 132 -14.75 3.06 11.51
C ARG A 132 -15.11 4.00 10.38
N MET A 133 -14.22 4.94 10.05
CA MET A 133 -14.45 5.98 9.07
C MET A 133 -13.63 5.72 7.81
N THR A 134 -14.19 6.08 6.66
CA THR A 134 -13.50 6.05 5.37
C THR A 134 -13.61 7.44 4.77
N PRO A 135 -12.51 8.05 4.32
CA PRO A 135 -12.59 9.36 3.67
C PRO A 135 -13.40 9.25 2.38
N GLU A 136 -14.26 10.24 2.13
CA GLU A 136 -15.09 10.32 0.92
C GLU A 136 -14.27 10.74 -0.32
N GLN A 137 -13.03 11.16 -0.11
CA GLN A 137 -12.11 11.64 -1.12
C GLN A 137 -10.70 11.12 -0.87
N LEU A 138 -9.88 11.12 -1.91
CA LEU A 138 -8.48 10.70 -1.82
C LEU A 138 -7.69 11.60 -0.87
N ILE A 139 -7.02 10.99 0.11
CA ILE A 139 -6.11 11.65 1.05
C ILE A 139 -4.68 11.21 0.72
N LEU A 140 -3.79 12.17 0.43
CA LEU A 140 -2.37 11.91 0.17
C LEU A 140 -1.47 12.83 1.00
N PRO A 141 -0.30 12.33 1.47
CA PRO A 141 0.06 10.92 1.56
C PRO A 141 -0.96 10.13 2.39
N HIS A 142 -1.02 8.80 2.18
CA HIS A 142 -2.00 7.94 2.85
C HIS A 142 -1.97 8.20 4.37
N PRO A 143 -3.10 8.56 5.00
CA PRO A 143 -3.11 9.21 6.33
C PRO A 143 -2.65 8.30 7.47
N ARG A 144 -2.58 6.99 7.23
CA ARG A 144 -2.12 5.97 8.20
C ARG A 144 -0.77 5.36 7.85
N LEU A 145 -0.01 5.96 6.93
CA LEU A 145 1.29 5.41 6.49
C LEU A 145 2.19 5.13 7.70
N GLN A 146 2.29 6.08 8.63
CA GLN A 146 3.13 6.00 9.82
C GLN A 146 2.77 4.89 10.80
N ASP A 147 1.57 4.32 10.70
CA ASP A 147 1.06 3.31 11.64
C ASP A 147 1.13 1.88 11.09
N ARG A 148 1.55 1.71 9.82
CA ARG A 148 1.41 0.45 9.08
C ARG A 148 2.78 -0.17 8.77
N ALA A 149 3.26 -1.03 9.66
CA ALA A 149 4.51 -1.77 9.46
C ALA A 149 4.51 -2.57 8.13
N PHE A 150 3.38 -3.21 7.81
CA PHE A 150 3.19 -4.01 6.59
C PHE A 150 3.24 -3.19 5.28
N VAL A 151 3.19 -1.86 5.36
CA VAL A 151 3.42 -0.94 4.25
C VAL A 151 4.85 -0.39 4.29
N LEU A 152 5.29 0.07 5.47
CA LEU A 152 6.60 0.72 5.66
C LEU A 152 7.78 -0.23 5.41
N VAL A 153 7.70 -1.48 5.89
CA VAL A 153 8.78 -2.47 5.72
C VAL A 153 9.02 -2.79 4.24
N PRO A 154 8.00 -3.10 3.41
CA PRO A 154 8.19 -3.21 1.97
C PRO A 154 8.70 -1.93 1.30
N LEU A 155 8.27 -0.75 1.76
CA LEU A 155 8.74 0.52 1.19
C LEU A 155 10.25 0.78 1.43
N LEU A 156 10.87 0.16 2.43
CA LEU A 156 12.33 0.22 2.64
C LEU A 156 13.11 -0.35 1.45
N ASP A 157 12.55 -1.31 0.71
CA ASP A 157 13.21 -1.90 -0.46
C ASP A 157 13.25 -0.93 -1.65
N VAL A 158 12.26 -0.05 -1.77
CA VAL A 158 12.01 0.71 -3.01
C VAL A 158 12.23 2.21 -2.87
N ALA A 159 11.94 2.77 -1.70
CA ALA A 159 11.96 4.21 -1.47
C ALA A 159 12.33 4.58 -0.01
N PRO A 160 13.43 4.09 0.56
CA PRO A 160 13.79 4.33 1.96
C PRO A 160 14.01 5.82 2.29
N ASP A 161 14.45 6.60 1.30
CA ASP A 161 14.76 8.02 1.43
C ASP A 161 13.60 8.96 1.03
N TRP A 162 12.46 8.41 0.56
CA TRP A 162 11.29 9.25 0.28
C TRP A 162 10.86 9.94 1.58
N THR A 163 10.78 11.26 1.55
CA THR A 163 10.50 12.09 2.72
C THR A 163 9.05 12.52 2.72
N HIS A 164 8.33 12.21 3.79
CA HIS A 164 6.94 12.58 3.94
C HIS A 164 6.80 14.11 4.01
N PRO A 165 6.00 14.76 3.13
CA PRO A 165 5.96 16.22 2.99
C PRO A 165 5.51 16.97 4.25
N LEU A 166 4.70 16.34 5.11
CA LEU A 166 4.21 16.94 6.36
C LEU A 166 4.90 16.47 7.65
N LEU A 167 5.43 15.24 7.70
CA LEU A 167 6.17 14.75 8.87
C LEU A 167 7.65 15.11 8.81
N HIS A 168 8.16 15.41 7.61
CA HIS A 168 9.58 15.68 7.35
C HIS A 168 10.51 14.53 7.79
N LEU A 169 9.99 13.29 7.75
CA LEU A 169 10.70 12.06 8.04
C LEU A 169 10.74 11.19 6.79
N SER A 170 11.86 10.51 6.57
CA SER A 170 11.98 9.50 5.50
C SER A 170 11.21 8.22 5.84
N ILE A 171 10.90 7.38 4.84
CA ILE A 171 10.35 6.03 5.07
C ILE A 171 11.19 5.26 6.09
N ALA A 172 12.53 5.33 5.99
CA ALA A 172 13.43 4.69 6.93
C ALA A 172 13.23 5.20 8.37
N GLN A 173 13.10 6.51 8.56
CA GLN A 173 12.88 7.11 9.87
C GLN A 173 11.48 6.81 10.43
N ILE A 174 10.44 6.89 9.59
CA ILE A 174 9.07 6.57 9.98
C ILE A 174 8.99 5.09 10.41
N CYS A 175 9.58 4.19 9.62
CA CYS A 175 9.65 2.77 9.97
C CYS A 175 10.40 2.56 11.29
N ALA A 176 11.54 3.23 11.50
CA ALA A 176 12.30 3.11 12.75
C ALA A 176 11.54 3.58 14.00
N ASN A 177 10.54 4.46 13.86
CA ASN A 177 9.70 4.92 14.96
C ASN A 177 8.60 3.93 15.36
N LEU A 178 8.35 2.87 14.56
CA LEU A 178 7.40 1.83 14.92
C LEU A 178 7.96 0.88 15.98
N PRO A 179 7.11 0.38 16.90
CA PRO A 179 7.49 -0.69 17.83
C PRO A 179 8.12 -1.88 17.11
N ASP A 180 9.20 -2.41 17.68
CA ASP A 180 9.95 -3.56 17.13
C ASP A 180 9.04 -4.77 16.88
N SER A 181 8.06 -5.00 17.75
CA SER A 181 7.10 -6.09 17.61
C SER A 181 6.29 -5.99 16.32
N LEU A 182 5.81 -4.79 15.96
CA LEU A 182 5.04 -4.60 14.73
C LEU A 182 5.91 -4.79 13.48
N ARG A 183 7.19 -4.45 13.56
CA ARG A 183 8.14 -4.66 12.46
C ARG A 183 8.52 -6.13 12.32
N ALA A 184 8.69 -6.83 13.44
CA ALA A 184 9.01 -8.25 13.49
C ALA A 184 7.89 -9.13 12.90
N ASP A 185 6.63 -8.68 12.99
CA ASP A 185 5.48 -9.34 12.38
C ASP A 185 5.50 -9.29 10.83
N VAL A 186 6.35 -8.45 10.22
CA VAL A 186 6.51 -8.34 8.76
C VAL A 186 7.72 -9.15 8.30
N THR A 187 7.46 -10.37 7.87
CA THR A 187 8.52 -11.31 7.49
C THR A 187 8.66 -11.38 5.97
N ARG A 188 9.89 -11.37 5.44
CA ARG A 188 10.09 -11.51 3.99
C ARG A 188 9.77 -12.95 3.57
N LEU A 189 8.92 -13.09 2.57
CA LEU A 189 8.65 -14.38 1.93
C LEU A 189 9.91 -14.78 1.13
N THR A 190 10.66 -15.76 1.62
CA THR A 190 11.76 -16.36 0.84
C THR A 190 11.21 -17.49 -0.01
N ASP A 191 11.73 -17.67 -1.23
CA ASP A 191 11.43 -18.83 -2.08
C ASP A 191 11.95 -20.13 -1.44
N LYS A 192 11.23 -20.64 -0.45
CA LYS A 192 11.40 -22.00 0.09
C LYS A 192 10.03 -22.67 0.11
N GLY A 193 9.72 -23.34 -0.99
CA GLY A 193 8.49 -24.11 -1.13
C GLY A 193 8.27 -24.68 -2.53
N GLY A 194 9.34 -25.10 -3.21
CA GLY A 194 9.22 -26.04 -4.31
C GLY A 194 9.46 -27.45 -3.75
N LEU A 195 8.41 -28.27 -3.76
CA LEU A 195 8.49 -29.72 -3.89
C LEU A 195 7.31 -30.15 -4.77
#